data_AF-A0A8T3SZ98-F1
#
_entry.id   AF-A0A8T3SZ98-F1
#
_cell.length_a   1.000
_cell.length_b   1.000
_cell.length_c   1.000
_cell.angle_alpha   90.00
_cell.angle_beta   90.00
_cell.angle_gamma   90.00
#
_symmetry.space_group_name_H-M   'P 1'
#
loop_
_entity.id
_entity.type
_entity.pdbx_description
1 polymer ?
#
loop_
_entity_poly.entity_id
_entity_poly.type
_entity_poly.pdbx_seq_one_letter_code
_entity_poly.pdbx_strand_id
1 'polypeptide(L)'
;MDPIYLLLEVAAAIFFVLAAWLALRRGRLPFLELISAATFGLLLEEGDQLIFETYHYADAWVLSVDRAPLVIGLTWALIIAGAMRITDALGVRRRYAPFVDSVLAISLDLAFDAIAIRMGLWTWRGVGSADGWFGVPAGNFYAWLFVTWAFSFLSRWVRDVA
;
A
#
# COMPACT_ATOMS: atom_id res chain seq x y z
N MET A 1 16.54 -18.19 -5.99
CA MET A 1 15.31 -17.40 -6.13
C MET A 1 14.18 -18.21 -5.55
N ASP A 2 13.46 -17.64 -4.59
CA ASP A 2 12.28 -18.27 -4.02
C ASP A 2 11.10 -18.11 -5.01
N PRO A 3 10.43 -19.20 -5.43
CA PRO A 3 9.36 -19.14 -6.41
C PRO A 3 8.13 -18.35 -5.90
N ILE A 4 7.90 -18.28 -4.59
CA ILE A 4 6.78 -17.53 -4.01
C ILE A 4 7.01 -16.02 -4.17
N TYR A 5 8.21 -15.55 -3.87
CA TYR A 5 8.57 -14.13 -3.99
C TYR A 5 8.48 -13.67 -5.44
N LEU A 6 9.02 -14.47 -6.38
CA LEU A 6 8.93 -14.17 -7.81
C LEU A 6 7.47 -14.14 -8.29
N LEU A 7 6.64 -15.08 -7.84
CA LEU A 7 5.21 -15.10 -8.17
C LEU A 7 4.51 -13.83 -7.66
N LEU A 8 4.77 -13.41 -6.43
CA LEU A 8 4.18 -12.20 -5.84
C LEU A 8 4.61 -10.94 -6.62
N GLU A 9 5.90 -10.80 -6.92
CA GLU A 9 6.42 -9.68 -7.70
C GLU A 9 5.80 -9.60 -9.09
N VAL A 10 5.80 -10.71 -9.83
CA VAL A 10 5.26 -10.75 -11.18
C VAL A 10 3.75 -10.51 -11.18
N ALA A 11 3.00 -11.13 -10.25
CA ALA A 11 1.56 -10.94 -10.17
C ALA A 11 1.19 -9.49 -9.86
N ALA A 12 1.81 -8.89 -8.84
CA ALA A 12 1.56 -7.51 -8.46
C ALA A 12 2.01 -6.52 -9.56
N ALA A 13 3.13 -6.78 -10.24
CA ALA A 13 3.57 -5.98 -11.38
C ALA A 13 2.57 -6.06 -12.54
N ILE A 14 2.04 -7.25 -12.88
CA ILE A 14 1.00 -7.41 -13.89
C ILE A 14 -0.26 -6.62 -13.50
N PHE A 15 -0.74 -6.77 -12.27
CA PHE A 15 -1.90 -6.01 -11.79
C PHE A 15 -1.67 -4.50 -11.86
N PHE A 16 -0.48 -4.03 -11.50
CA PHE A 16 -0.12 -2.62 -11.58
C PHE A 16 -0.11 -2.13 -13.03
N VAL A 17 0.52 -2.86 -13.96
CA VAL A 17 0.54 -2.49 -15.38
C VAL A 17 -0.87 -2.45 -15.96
N LEU A 18 -1.72 -3.42 -15.63
CA LEU A 18 -3.13 -3.42 -16.04
C LEU A 18 -3.89 -2.22 -15.46
N ALA A 19 -3.70 -1.93 -14.17
CA ALA A 19 -4.32 -0.79 -13.50
C ALA A 19 -3.86 0.54 -14.09
N ALA A 20 -2.57 0.66 -14.43
CA ALA A 20 -1.97 1.84 -15.05
C ALA A 20 -2.49 2.04 -16.48
N TRP A 21 -2.58 0.98 -17.27
CA TRP A 21 -3.15 1.02 -18.61
C TRP A 21 -4.63 1.43 -18.59
N LEU A 22 -5.43 0.85 -17.69
CA LEU A 22 -6.83 1.24 -17.50
C LEU A 22 -6.97 2.69 -17.02
N ALA A 23 -6.08 3.14 -16.13
CA ALA A 23 -6.06 4.52 -15.64
C ALA A 23 -5.77 5.50 -16.79
N LEU A 24 -4.76 5.20 -17.61
CA LEU A 24 -4.36 6.03 -18.74
C LEU A 24 -5.48 6.15 -19.78
N ARG A 25 -6.22 5.06 -20.02
CA ARG A 25 -7.41 5.07 -20.90
C ARG A 25 -8.53 5.98 -20.41
N ARG A 26 -8.61 6.28 -19.11
CA ARG A 26 -9.59 7.23 -18.52
C ARG A 26 -9.08 8.67 -18.50
N GLY A 27 -7.76 8.87 -18.60
CA GLY A 27 -7.14 10.18 -18.67
C GLY A 27 -5.78 10.24 -17.99
N ARG A 28 -5.12 11.40 -18.12
CA ARG A 28 -3.78 11.62 -17.53
C ARG A 28 -3.83 11.67 -16.01
N LEU A 29 -4.83 12.31 -15.42
CA LEU A 29 -4.91 12.50 -13.97
C LEU A 29 -5.05 11.18 -13.18
N PRO A 30 -5.95 10.23 -13.54
CA PRO A 30 -6.01 8.93 -12.86
C PRO A 30 -4.73 8.09 -12.98
N PHE A 31 -4.01 8.24 -14.10
CA PHE A 31 -2.71 7.59 -14.28
C PHE A 31 -1.65 8.20 -13.37
N LEU A 32 -1.53 9.53 -13.35
CA LEU A 32 -0.60 10.23 -12.48
C LEU A 32 -0.89 9.99 -11.00
N GLU A 33 -2.16 9.90 -10.61
CA GLU A 33 -2.56 9.53 -9.26
C GLU A 33 -2.01 8.14 -8.88
N LEU A 34 -2.18 7.13 -9.75
CA LEU A 34 -1.65 5.78 -9.51
C LEU A 34 -0.12 5.76 -9.40
N ILE A 35 0.59 6.47 -10.30
CA ILE A 35 2.06 6.56 -10.26
C ILE A 35 2.53 7.29 -8.99
N SER A 36 1.83 8.35 -8.59
CA SER A 36 2.14 9.08 -7.36
C SER A 36 1.90 8.22 -6.12
N ALA A 37 0.85 7.40 -6.10
CA ALA A 37 0.60 6.46 -5.00
C ALA A 37 1.71 5.40 -4.89
N ALA A 38 2.23 4.91 -6.02
CA ALA A 38 3.33 3.94 -6.02
C ALA A 38 4.63 4.53 -5.49
N THR A 39 4.95 5.74 -5.97
CA THR A 39 6.13 6.48 -5.54
C THR A 39 6.03 6.83 -4.06
N PHE A 40 4.86 7.30 -3.63
CA PHE A 40 4.58 7.63 -2.24
C PHE A 40 4.71 6.41 -1.32
N GLY A 41 4.11 5.28 -1.70
CA GLY A 41 4.23 4.03 -0.94
C GLY A 41 5.68 3.59 -0.79
N LEU A 42 6.46 3.56 -1.88
CA LEU A 42 7.87 3.18 -1.81
C LEU A 42 8.71 4.13 -0.92
N LEU A 43 8.46 5.44 -1.00
CA LEU A 43 9.17 6.41 -0.16
C LEU A 43 8.75 6.33 1.31
N LEU A 44 7.48 6.01 1.59
CA LEU A 44 6.99 5.78 2.94
C LEU A 44 7.71 4.60 3.58
N GLU A 45 7.83 3.49 2.84
CA GLU A 45 8.51 2.26 3.24
C GLU A 45 10.00 2.49 3.55
N GLU A 46 10.70 3.21 2.67
CA GLU A 46 12.08 3.64 2.90
C GLU A 46 12.20 4.52 4.15
N GLY A 47 11.31 5.51 4.28
CA GLY A 47 11.29 6.43 5.41
C GLY A 47 11.03 5.71 6.73
N ASP A 48 10.11 4.75 6.74
CA ASP A 48 9.76 4.02 7.96
C ASP A 48 10.94 3.16 8.44
N GLN A 49 11.55 2.40 7.53
CA GLN A 49 12.71 1.58 7.86
C GLN A 49 13.96 2.40 8.18
N LEU A 50 14.14 3.60 7.61
CA LEU A 50 15.29 4.46 7.88
C LEU A 50 15.16 5.23 9.21
N ILE A 51 13.96 5.69 9.56
CA ILE A 51 13.74 6.59 10.71
C ILE A 51 13.28 5.82 11.94
N PHE A 52 12.29 4.94 11.77
CA PHE A 52 11.64 4.26 12.88
C PHE A 52 12.14 2.84 13.09
N GLU A 53 12.73 2.23 12.05
CA GLU A 53 13.38 0.93 12.12
C GLU A 53 12.46 -0.17 12.70
N THR A 54 11.17 -0.10 12.36
CA THR A 54 10.07 -0.90 12.94
C THR A 54 10.02 -2.34 12.42
N TYR A 55 10.50 -2.58 11.20
CA TYR A 55 10.61 -3.91 10.58
C TYR A 55 11.72 -3.93 9.53
N HIS A 56 11.90 -5.09 8.90
CA HIS A 56 12.74 -5.26 7.72
C HIS A 56 12.10 -6.27 6.76
N TYR A 57 12.28 -6.05 5.47
CA TYR A 57 11.89 -7.02 4.43
C TYR A 57 12.90 -8.18 4.35
N ALA A 58 12.43 -9.32 3.84
CA ALA A 58 13.31 -10.45 3.58
C ALA A 58 14.25 -10.22 2.39
N ASP A 59 15.47 -10.77 2.45
CA ASP A 59 16.45 -10.70 1.35
C ASP A 59 16.04 -11.51 0.09
N ALA A 60 14.92 -12.24 0.15
CA ALA A 60 14.43 -13.09 -0.94
C ALA A 60 13.70 -12.31 -2.06
N TRP A 61 13.38 -11.04 -1.85
CA TRP A 61 12.85 -10.16 -2.90
C TRP A 61 13.88 -9.96 -4.01
N VAL A 62 13.44 -9.99 -5.26
CA VAL A 62 14.31 -9.93 -6.43
C VAL A 62 14.61 -8.48 -6.80
N LEU A 63 13.61 -7.61 -6.73
CA LEU A 63 13.73 -6.21 -7.08
C LEU A 63 13.46 -5.32 -5.87
N SER A 64 14.53 -4.90 -5.20
CA SER A 64 14.50 -3.95 -4.09
C SER A 64 15.17 -2.63 -4.45
N VAL A 65 14.61 -1.55 -3.92
CA VAL A 65 15.20 -0.21 -3.94
C VAL A 65 15.68 0.05 -2.52
N ASP A 66 16.99 0.00 -2.27
CA ASP A 66 17.59 0.11 -0.94
C ASP A 66 16.99 -0.89 0.08
N ARG A 67 16.03 -0.48 0.93
CA ARG A 67 15.46 -1.31 2.01
C ARG A 67 14.12 -1.93 1.66
N ALA A 68 13.42 -1.41 0.65
CA ALA A 68 12.06 -1.79 0.32
C ALA A 68 11.97 -2.47 -1.06
N PRO A 69 11.24 -3.59 -1.17
CA PRO A 69 10.95 -4.20 -2.46
C PRO A 69 10.10 -3.26 -3.32
N LEU A 70 10.47 -3.10 -4.60
CA LEU A 70 9.75 -2.24 -5.53
C LEU A 70 8.27 -2.62 -5.61
N VAL A 71 7.97 -3.92 -5.53
CA VAL A 71 6.61 -4.46 -5.57
C VAL A 71 5.72 -3.90 -4.45
N ILE A 72 6.28 -3.61 -3.28
CA ILE A 72 5.50 -3.07 -2.15
C ILE A 72 4.96 -1.69 -2.49
N GLY A 73 5.76 -0.83 -3.11
CA GLY A 73 5.30 0.45 -3.64
C GLY A 73 4.17 0.28 -4.66
N LEU A 74 4.29 -0.70 -5.57
CA LEU A 74 3.23 -1.00 -6.53
C LEU A 74 1.94 -1.46 -5.84
N THR A 75 2.04 -2.28 -4.78
CA THR A 75 0.87 -2.74 -4.04
C THR A 75 0.21 -1.62 -3.23
N TRP A 76 0.98 -0.69 -2.65
CA TRP A 76 0.44 0.53 -2.03
C TRP A 76 -0.45 1.29 -3.01
N ALA A 77 0.01 1.47 -4.24
CA ALA A 77 -0.76 2.14 -5.28
C ALA A 77 -2.07 1.40 -5.62
N LEU A 78 -1.99 0.08 -5.76
CA LEU A 78 -3.15 -0.76 -6.06
C LEU A 78 -4.20 -0.69 -4.94
N ILE A 79 -3.76 -0.70 -3.68
CA ILE A 79 -4.64 -0.64 -2.51
C ILE A 79 -5.30 0.74 -2.40
N ILE A 80 -4.51 1.82 -2.39
CA ILE A 80 -5.02 3.18 -2.22
C ILE A 80 -5.92 3.56 -3.40
N ALA A 81 -5.45 3.41 -4.64
CA ALA A 81 -6.25 3.74 -5.82
C ALA A 81 -7.47 2.81 -5.97
N GLY A 82 -7.35 1.55 -5.53
CA GLY A 82 -8.47 0.61 -5.46
C GLY A 82 -9.55 1.07 -4.50
N ALA A 83 -9.18 1.41 -3.26
CA ALA A 83 -10.11 1.93 -2.24
C ALA A 83 -10.82 3.20 -2.73
N MET A 84 -10.06 4.16 -3.26
CA MET A 84 -10.60 5.41 -3.81
C MET A 84 -11.62 5.17 -4.95
N ARG A 85 -11.35 4.20 -5.83
CA ARG A 85 -12.26 3.84 -6.92
C ARG A 85 -13.51 3.12 -6.43
N ILE A 86 -13.37 2.26 -5.42
CA ILE A 86 -14.51 1.58 -4.79
C ILE A 86 -15.45 2.62 -4.18
N THR A 87 -14.92 3.57 -3.40
CA THR A 87 -15.76 4.61 -2.78
C THR A 87 -16.37 5.57 -3.79
N ASP A 88 -15.64 5.91 -4.86
CA ASP A 88 -16.18 6.67 -6.01
C ASP A 88 -17.35 5.93 -6.66
N ALA A 89 -17.19 4.63 -6.93
CA ALA A 89 -18.22 3.81 -7.56
C ALA A 89 -19.45 3.58 -6.67
N LEU A 90 -19.26 3.52 -5.35
CA LEU A 90 -20.34 3.43 -4.36
C LEU A 90 -21.05 4.76 -4.10
N GLY A 91 -20.58 5.86 -4.70
CA GLY A 91 -21.18 7.18 -4.52
C GLY A 91 -21.00 7.74 -3.10
N VAL A 92 -19.93 7.34 -2.39
CA VAL A 92 -19.62 7.87 -1.07
C VAL A 92 -19.44 9.38 -1.15
N ARG A 93 -20.11 10.12 -0.27
CA ARG A 93 -20.00 11.60 -0.27
C ARG A 93 -18.54 12.00 -0.11
N ARG A 94 -18.09 12.91 -0.97
CA ARG A 94 -16.69 13.35 -1.06
C ARG A 94 -16.03 13.71 0.28
N ARG A 95 -16.76 14.39 1.17
CA ARG A 95 -16.27 14.78 2.51
C ARG A 95 -15.92 13.60 3.42
N TYR A 96 -16.49 12.43 3.16
CA TYR A 96 -16.28 11.20 3.92
C TYR A 96 -15.42 10.19 3.17
N ALA A 97 -15.27 10.34 1.85
CA ALA A 97 -14.57 9.37 1.01
C ALA A 97 -13.14 9.07 1.50
N PRO A 98 -12.28 10.06 1.88
CA PRO A 98 -10.95 9.75 2.40
C PRO A 98 -10.95 8.87 3.66
N PHE A 99 -11.93 9.08 4.55
CA PHE A 99 -12.05 8.26 5.75
C PHE A 99 -12.50 6.84 5.39
N VAL A 100 -13.50 6.70 4.52
CA VAL A 100 -13.94 5.38 4.05
C VAL A 100 -12.82 4.66 3.29
N ASP A 101 -12.03 5.37 2.48
CA ASP A 101 -10.86 4.82 1.78
C ASP A 101 -9.84 4.25 2.78
N SER A 102 -9.53 4.99 3.84
CA SER A 102 -8.63 4.51 4.90
C SER A 102 -9.16 3.29 5.64
N VAL A 103 -10.47 3.22 5.89
CA VAL A 103 -11.12 2.05 6.52
C VAL A 103 -11.06 0.83 5.60
N LEU A 104 -11.20 1.00 4.28
CA LEU A 104 -11.04 -0.11 3.32
C LEU A 104 -9.59 -0.61 3.28
N ALA A 105 -8.60 0.30 3.27
CA ALA A 105 -7.19 -0.07 3.25
C ALA A 105 -6.77 -0.80 4.53
N ILE A 106 -7.09 -0.28 5.72
CA ILE A 106 -6.79 -0.95 6.99
C ILE A 106 -7.52 -2.29 7.13
N SER A 107 -8.73 -2.45 6.57
CA SER A 107 -9.44 -3.74 6.60
C SER A 107 -8.69 -4.82 5.82
N LEU A 108 -8.04 -4.45 4.72
CA LEU A 108 -7.16 -5.35 3.97
C LEU A 108 -5.90 -5.67 4.77
N ASP A 109 -5.25 -4.66 5.36
CA ASP A 109 -4.05 -4.84 6.17
C ASP A 109 -4.28 -5.74 7.39
N LEU A 110 -5.38 -5.53 8.13
CA LEU A 110 -5.79 -6.37 9.26
C LEU A 110 -5.92 -7.87 8.90
N ALA A 111 -6.27 -8.18 7.66
CA ALA A 111 -6.39 -9.55 7.16
C ALA A 111 -5.07 -10.09 6.59
N PHE A 112 -4.30 -9.24 5.91
CA PHE A 112 -3.15 -9.67 5.11
C PHE A 112 -1.85 -9.70 5.90
N ASP A 113 -1.60 -8.71 6.76
CA ASP A 113 -0.30 -8.47 7.37
C ASP A 113 0.12 -9.64 8.28
N ALA A 114 -0.85 -10.18 9.03
CA ALA A 114 -0.67 -11.38 9.86
C ALA A 114 -0.26 -12.63 9.04
N ILE A 115 -0.72 -12.77 7.80
CA ILE A 115 -0.35 -13.89 6.92
C ILE A 115 1.06 -13.65 6.36
N ALA A 116 1.33 -12.43 5.90
CA ALA A 116 2.57 -12.08 5.25
C ALA A 116 3.80 -12.23 6.15
N ILE A 117 3.71 -11.84 7.42
CA ILE A 117 4.81 -12.07 8.39
C ILE A 117 5.08 -13.56 8.64
N ARG A 118 4.05 -14.42 8.53
CA ARG A 118 4.20 -15.89 8.67
C ARG A 118 4.77 -16.54 7.42
N MET A 119 4.55 -15.92 6.26
CA MET A 119 5.23 -16.25 5.01
C MET A 119 6.66 -15.71 4.98
N GLY A 120 7.07 -14.95 6.00
CA GLY A 120 8.41 -14.38 6.12
C GLY A 120 8.68 -13.21 5.18
N LEU A 121 7.64 -12.57 4.62
CA LEU A 121 7.81 -11.49 3.65
C LEU A 121 8.52 -10.25 4.24
N TRP A 122 8.22 -9.97 5.51
CA TRP A 122 8.93 -9.03 6.39
C TRP A 122 8.83 -9.51 7.84
N THR A 123 9.64 -8.92 8.71
CA THR A 123 9.66 -9.22 10.14
C THR A 123 9.66 -7.95 10.98
N TRP A 124 8.66 -7.83 11.85
CA TRP A 124 8.56 -6.76 12.84
C TRP A 124 9.67 -6.85 13.89
N ARG A 125 10.26 -5.71 14.26
CA ARG A 125 11.26 -5.64 15.33
C ARG A 125 10.57 -5.55 16.69
N GLY A 126 10.98 -6.40 17.63
CA GLY A 126 10.51 -6.34 19.02
C GLY A 126 9.07 -6.78 19.26
N VAL A 127 8.42 -7.43 18.28
CA VAL A 127 7.06 -7.96 18.39
C VAL A 127 7.08 -9.46 18.10
N GLY A 128 6.62 -10.28 19.05
CA GLY A 128 6.50 -11.72 18.86
C GLY A 128 5.28 -12.08 18.01
N SER A 129 5.29 -13.28 17.40
CA SER A 129 4.20 -13.75 16.53
C SER A 129 2.84 -13.95 17.22
N ALA A 130 2.81 -13.97 18.54
CA ALA A 130 1.61 -14.04 19.38
C ALA A 130 1.21 -12.69 20.00
N ASP A 131 2.02 -11.65 19.84
CA ASP A 131 1.78 -10.33 20.43
C ASP A 131 0.96 -9.44 19.48
N GLY A 132 0.36 -8.37 20.01
CA GLY A 132 -0.39 -7.41 19.20
C GLY A 132 -1.58 -8.06 18.48
N TRP A 133 -1.81 -7.68 17.21
CA TRP A 133 -2.81 -8.29 16.34
C TRP A 133 -2.17 -9.43 15.55
N PHE A 134 -2.17 -10.64 16.13
CA PHE A 134 -1.58 -11.83 15.51
C PHE A 134 -0.12 -11.65 15.06
N GLY A 135 0.69 -10.88 15.81
CA GLY A 135 2.08 -10.56 15.48
C GLY A 135 2.29 -9.23 14.77
N VAL A 136 1.24 -8.42 14.59
CA VAL A 136 1.30 -7.11 13.96
C VAL A 136 1.15 -6.00 15.02
N PRO A 137 2.07 -5.01 15.09
CA PRO A 137 1.98 -3.92 16.05
C PRO A 137 0.82 -2.97 15.72
N ALA A 138 0.14 -2.48 16.77
CA ALA A 138 -0.97 -1.54 16.61
C ALA A 138 -0.58 -0.25 15.85
N GLY A 139 0.69 0.15 15.96
CA GLY A 139 1.26 1.29 15.22
C GLY A 139 1.09 1.19 13.71
N ASN A 140 1.19 -0.02 13.14
CA ASN A 140 1.02 -0.26 11.71
C ASN A 140 -0.39 0.16 11.24
N PHE A 141 -1.41 -0.22 12.00
CA PHE A 141 -2.81 0.11 11.68
C PHE A 141 -3.09 1.61 11.74
N TYR A 142 -2.51 2.31 12.73
CA TYR A 142 -2.61 3.77 12.77
C TYR A 142 -1.92 4.40 11.56
N ALA A 143 -0.74 3.91 11.17
CA ALA A 143 -0.03 4.37 9.98
C ALA A 143 -0.89 4.19 8.72
N TRP A 144 -1.41 2.98 8.46
CA TRP A 144 -2.31 2.70 7.34
C TRP A 144 -3.50 3.64 7.28
N LEU A 145 -4.15 3.88 8.43
CA LEU A 145 -5.33 4.74 8.52
C LEU A 145 -4.98 6.19 8.16
N PHE A 146 -3.98 6.79 8.80
CA PHE A 146 -3.63 8.19 8.59
C PHE A 146 -2.99 8.44 7.23
N VAL A 147 -2.11 7.55 6.78
CA VAL A 147 -1.42 7.65 5.50
C VAL A 147 -2.41 7.56 4.34
N THR A 148 -3.29 6.54 4.36
CA THR A 148 -4.30 6.38 3.30
C THR A 148 -5.28 7.56 3.31
N TRP A 149 -5.72 7.98 4.49
CA TRP A 149 -6.60 9.14 4.62
C TRP A 149 -5.95 10.41 4.04
N ALA A 150 -4.70 10.70 4.42
CA ALA A 150 -3.99 11.89 3.97
C ALA A 150 -3.75 11.87 2.45
N PHE A 151 -3.31 10.74 1.90
CA PHE A 151 -3.10 10.59 0.45
C PHE A 151 -4.41 10.75 -0.32
N SER A 152 -5.48 10.09 0.12
CA SER A 152 -6.80 10.18 -0.53
C SER A 152 -7.36 11.59 -0.45
N PHE A 153 -7.26 12.23 0.72
CA PHE A 153 -7.70 13.61 0.91
C PHE A 153 -6.98 14.56 -0.06
N LEU A 154 -5.64 14.50 -0.10
CA LEU A 154 -4.84 15.35 -0.97
C LEU A 154 -5.14 15.08 -2.45
N SER A 155 -5.19 13.82 -2.87
CA SER A 155 -5.47 13.44 -4.26
C SER A 155 -6.84 13.93 -4.72
N ARG A 156 -7.86 13.78 -3.86
CA ARG A 156 -9.21 14.28 -4.14
C ARG A 156 -9.27 15.80 -4.16
N TRP A 157 -8.48 16.49 -3.35
CA TRP A 157 -8.36 17.95 -3.41
C TRP A 157 -7.69 18.39 -4.71
N VAL A 158 -6.63 17.71 -5.16
CA VAL A 158 -5.98 17.98 -6.46
C VAL A 158 -6.96 17.79 -7.62
N ARG A 159 -7.81 16.74 -7.57
CA ARG A 159 -8.87 16.53 -8.57
C ARG A 159 -9.90 17.68 -8.65
N ASP A 160 -10.06 18.50 -7.59
CA ASP A 160 -10.98 19.65 -7.61
C ASP A 160 -10.38 20.90 -8.28
N VAL A 161 -9.07 21.06 -8.17
CA VAL A 161 -8.39 22.27 -8.63
C VAL A 161 -7.75 22.12 -10.03
N ALA A 162 -7.70 20.89 -10.55
CA ALA A 162 -7.19 20.54 -11.88
C ALA A 162 -8.29 20.51 -12.95
#